data_AF-A0A067SP44-F1
#
_entry.id   AF-A0A067SP44-F1
#
_cell.length_a   1.000
_cell.length_b   1.000
_cell.length_c   1.000
_cell.angle_alpha   90.00
_cell.angle_beta   90.00
_cell.angle_gamma   90.00
#
_symmetry.space_group_name_H-M   'P 1'
#
loop_
_entity.id
_entity.type
_entity.pdbx_description
1 polymer ?
#
loop_
_entity_poly.entity_id
_entity_poly.type
_entity_poly.pdbx_seq_one_letter_code
_entity_poly.pdbx_strand_id
1 'polypeptide(L)'
;MVVHIQNPYENTKTEDVANKMIGERMFMGWPFLQEGQVVAVSDSLFKYEKMVVTPGSPARVISNPHAPQGLGHWKMKAERIETYYSKRCGVITGGVDTLLHVRPLKGLKRLESGAFVKDYEGPEKELEQAVQMCLPEVASEDPRFLEREAPPLSEEFPDGSKVFFLGEHAYGVAAQVSSTTDAALSVILAFFPSEKAENDKFKAIVDNRKASRYYPSFKAAELVGVTGRALGKITSSFMVITSDNQKTNLGLSLKFEAKALKVIDYSRKDGRTWEYSQKCVDLLREYKEKFPEVFRILDKSGDAMAKASEVFPGPDPDGKVKEIKNWLKSKGVRDFEPVSLFCDQLTKETVGEVEALADAFTKNKAPAQIKKAIVKGIPRQAVLKPAHAVYRLQNQHFALGDRVTMVQDSGGVPLSVKGVVIGLNAKSMDVVWDVPFMSGVTLGDRCSQYRGSTVEFNTCLNLTNPQFVTSTNPKAPPPVRNGVPFKPRFGPHPAINPSPGQMSAAGFRPAQSSNQPAPIHIMANPNRGGRGGYVNGRGGPPPQPGPSAAAVIGNGTHVPPVNGRGFPRGGRGGFVPGFRGGRGFIPNGDRGRGAPRGGFRGRGRGSFAAPLPS
;
A
#
# COMPACT_ATOMS: atom_id res chain seq x y z
N MET A 1 -41.07 -10.78 -8.14
CA MET A 1 -40.86 -11.66 -9.28
C MET A 1 -39.64 -12.51 -8.97
N VAL A 2 -39.77 -13.83 -8.99
CA VAL A 2 -38.66 -14.76 -8.71
C VAL A 2 -38.27 -15.40 -10.04
N VAL A 3 -36.98 -15.39 -10.35
CA VAL A 3 -36.44 -15.96 -11.60
C VAL A 3 -35.83 -17.32 -11.29
N HIS A 4 -36.25 -18.35 -12.02
CA HIS A 4 -35.69 -19.70 -11.92
C HIS A 4 -34.72 -19.93 -13.08
N ILE A 5 -33.47 -20.25 -12.77
CA ILE A 5 -32.43 -20.51 -13.77
C ILE A 5 -32.45 -22.00 -14.11
N GLN A 6 -32.43 -22.31 -15.40
CA GLN A 6 -32.25 -23.67 -15.90
C GLN A 6 -30.76 -23.88 -16.15
N ASN A 7 -30.19 -24.97 -15.63
CA ASN A 7 -28.77 -25.27 -15.78
C ASN A 7 -28.50 -26.01 -17.10
N PRO A 8 -27.88 -25.37 -18.11
CA PRO A 8 -27.60 -26.05 -19.39
C PRO A 8 -26.46 -27.08 -19.28
N TYR A 9 -25.73 -27.12 -18.16
CA TYR A 9 -24.58 -27.98 -17.94
C TYR A 9 -24.85 -29.16 -16.98
N GLU A 10 -26.10 -29.38 -16.57
CA GLU A 10 -26.47 -30.37 -15.52
C GLU A 10 -25.97 -31.80 -15.83
N ASN A 11 -25.98 -32.22 -17.09
CA ASN A 11 -25.53 -33.56 -17.52
C ASN A 11 -24.11 -33.58 -18.10
N THR A 12 -23.35 -32.48 -18.00
CA THR A 12 -22.01 -32.38 -18.59
C THR A 12 -20.97 -32.70 -17.53
N LYS A 13 -19.94 -33.50 -17.89
CA LYS A 13 -18.82 -33.74 -16.97
C LYS A 13 -18.02 -32.47 -16.77
N THR A 14 -17.56 -32.23 -15.54
CA THR A 14 -16.76 -31.04 -15.20
C THR A 14 -15.49 -30.93 -16.04
N GLU A 15 -14.88 -32.07 -16.39
CA GLU A 15 -13.68 -32.12 -17.24
C GLU A 15 -13.96 -31.60 -18.66
N ASP A 16 -15.13 -31.92 -19.23
CA ASP A 16 -15.53 -31.42 -20.56
C ASP A 16 -15.81 -29.91 -20.51
N VAL A 17 -16.43 -29.44 -19.43
CA VAL A 17 -16.62 -28.00 -19.15
C VAL A 17 -15.26 -27.30 -19.04
N ALA A 18 -14.30 -27.90 -18.33
CA ALA A 18 -12.96 -27.36 -18.16
C ALA A 18 -12.18 -27.28 -19.48
N ASN A 19 -12.24 -28.32 -20.31
CA ASN A 19 -11.61 -28.34 -21.63
C ASN A 19 -12.15 -27.24 -22.54
N LYS A 20 -13.47 -26.97 -22.48
CA LYS A 20 -14.14 -25.97 -23.31
C LYS A 20 -13.94 -24.54 -22.80
N MET A 21 -13.98 -24.31 -21.48
CA MET A 21 -14.07 -22.96 -20.91
C MET A 21 -12.73 -22.39 -20.43
N ILE A 22 -11.76 -23.21 -20.00
CA ILE A 22 -10.50 -22.66 -19.45
C ILE A 22 -9.72 -21.95 -20.55
N GLY A 23 -9.35 -20.69 -20.30
CA GLY A 23 -8.65 -19.80 -21.22
C GLY A 23 -9.59 -18.91 -22.03
N GLU A 24 -10.87 -19.27 -22.12
CA GLU A 24 -11.89 -18.49 -22.83
C GLU A 24 -12.40 -17.32 -21.99
N ARG A 25 -12.93 -16.32 -22.70
CA ARG A 25 -13.66 -15.20 -22.09
C ARG A 25 -15.09 -15.63 -21.76
N MET A 26 -15.59 -15.18 -20.62
CA MET A 26 -16.95 -15.43 -20.16
C MET A 26 -17.50 -14.17 -19.50
N PHE A 27 -18.81 -14.00 -19.56
CA PHE A 27 -19.54 -12.92 -18.91
C PHE A 27 -20.18 -13.42 -17.61
N MET A 28 -19.85 -12.76 -16.51
CA MET A 28 -20.26 -13.12 -15.16
C MET A 28 -21.01 -11.98 -14.46
N GLY A 29 -21.70 -12.27 -13.36
CA GLY A 29 -22.37 -11.24 -12.54
C GLY A 29 -23.76 -10.83 -13.04
N TRP A 30 -24.51 -11.76 -13.63
CA TRP A 30 -25.89 -11.51 -14.07
C TRP A 30 -26.73 -10.83 -12.96
N PRO A 31 -27.56 -9.82 -13.27
CA PRO A 31 -27.87 -9.31 -14.61
C PRO A 31 -26.87 -8.28 -15.14
N PHE A 32 -25.94 -7.78 -14.32
CA PHE A 32 -24.95 -6.76 -14.70
C PHE A 32 -23.65 -7.43 -15.16
N LEU A 33 -23.71 -8.00 -16.36
CA LEU A 33 -22.65 -8.81 -16.92
C LEU A 33 -21.32 -8.04 -17.03
N GLN A 34 -20.25 -8.70 -16.59
CA GLN A 34 -18.87 -8.24 -16.68
C GLN A 34 -18.02 -9.33 -17.33
N GLU A 35 -17.13 -8.94 -18.24
CA GLU A 35 -16.21 -9.87 -18.86
C GLU A 35 -15.14 -10.33 -17.86
N GLY A 36 -14.77 -11.61 -17.94
CA GLY A 36 -13.60 -12.16 -17.27
C GLY A 36 -13.06 -13.37 -18.02
N GLN A 37 -11.81 -13.74 -17.72
CA GLN A 37 -11.17 -14.92 -18.29
C GLN A 37 -11.25 -16.09 -17.31
N VAL A 38 -11.70 -17.25 -17.77
CA VAL A 38 -11.73 -18.46 -16.95
C VAL A 38 -10.33 -19.03 -16.85
N VAL A 39 -9.84 -19.19 -15.62
CA VAL A 39 -8.50 -19.76 -15.37
C VAL A 39 -8.55 -21.17 -14.81
N ALA A 40 -9.64 -21.52 -14.15
CA ALA A 40 -9.86 -22.86 -13.62
C ALA A 40 -11.35 -23.17 -13.54
N VAL A 41 -11.66 -24.45 -13.47
CA VAL A 41 -13.00 -24.97 -13.17
C VAL A 41 -12.88 -25.89 -11.96
N SER A 42 -13.87 -25.96 -11.08
CA SER A 42 -13.83 -26.90 -9.96
C SER A 42 -15.18 -27.51 -9.68
N ASP A 43 -15.17 -28.79 -9.35
CA ASP A 43 -16.29 -29.49 -8.73
C ASP A 43 -16.01 -29.70 -7.23
N SER A 44 -16.90 -30.47 -6.60
CA SER A 44 -16.81 -30.78 -5.17
C SER A 44 -15.54 -31.51 -4.74
N LEU A 45 -14.83 -32.18 -5.65
CA LEU A 45 -13.67 -33.04 -5.36
C LEU A 45 -12.36 -32.54 -5.98
N PHE A 46 -12.41 -31.92 -7.16
CA PHE A 46 -11.26 -31.56 -7.98
C PHE A 46 -11.32 -30.09 -8.45
N LYS A 47 -10.15 -29.48 -8.62
CA LYS A 47 -9.91 -28.23 -9.36
C LYS A 47 -9.16 -28.56 -10.65
N TYR A 48 -9.73 -28.19 -11.79
CA TYR A 48 -9.20 -28.37 -13.12
C TYR A 48 -8.48 -27.10 -13.58
N GLU A 49 -7.21 -27.21 -13.94
CA GLU A 49 -6.37 -26.09 -14.40
C GLU A 49 -5.59 -26.49 -15.66
N LYS A 50 -5.38 -25.55 -16.58
CA LYS A 50 -4.47 -25.78 -17.72
C LYS A 50 -3.03 -25.59 -17.25
N MET A 51 -2.23 -26.65 -17.31
CA MET A 51 -0.80 -26.62 -16.97
C MET A 51 0.04 -27.31 -18.05
N VAL A 52 1.29 -26.86 -18.17
CA VAL A 52 2.29 -27.50 -19.02
C VAL A 52 3.04 -28.51 -18.15
N VAL A 53 2.76 -29.81 -18.35
CA VAL A 53 3.34 -30.91 -17.57
C VAL A 53 4.81 -31.14 -17.90
N THR A 54 5.20 -30.89 -19.15
CA THR A 54 6.57 -31.08 -19.64
C THR A 54 7.00 -29.85 -20.45
N PRO A 55 8.20 -29.29 -20.22
CA PRO A 55 8.71 -28.17 -21.01
C PRO A 55 8.63 -28.48 -22.51
N GLY A 56 7.94 -27.63 -23.28
CA GLY A 56 7.76 -27.79 -24.73
C GLY A 56 6.52 -28.58 -25.18
N SER A 57 5.72 -29.14 -24.25
CA SER A 57 4.43 -29.78 -24.58
C SER A 57 3.25 -28.78 -24.52
N PRO A 58 2.14 -29.02 -25.27
CA PRO A 58 0.96 -28.17 -25.18
C PRO A 58 0.32 -28.26 -23.80
N ALA A 59 -0.24 -27.14 -23.31
CA ALA A 59 -0.94 -27.11 -22.03
C ALA A 59 -2.16 -28.05 -22.08
N ARG A 60 -2.30 -28.90 -21.05
CA ARG A 60 -3.44 -29.82 -20.90
C ARG A 60 -4.18 -29.50 -19.61
N VAL A 61 -5.48 -29.79 -19.59
CA VAL A 61 -6.28 -29.69 -18.37
C VAL A 61 -5.88 -30.82 -17.43
N ILE A 62 -5.53 -30.48 -16.20
CA ILE A 62 -5.15 -31.42 -15.14
C ILE A 62 -6.15 -31.30 -14.02
N SER A 63 -6.61 -32.44 -13.49
CA SER A 63 -7.43 -32.51 -12.29
C SER A 63 -6.56 -32.56 -11.03
N ASN A 64 -6.63 -31.51 -10.22
CA ASN A 64 -5.97 -31.43 -8.93
C ASN A 64 -7.01 -31.70 -7.83
N PRO A 65 -6.87 -32.77 -7.02
CA PRO A 65 -7.81 -33.03 -5.92
C PRO A 65 -7.73 -31.92 -4.87
N HIS A 66 -8.88 -31.53 -4.33
CA HIS A 66 -8.92 -30.59 -3.21
C HIS A 66 -8.23 -31.19 -1.98
N ALA A 67 -7.56 -30.35 -1.20
CA ALA A 67 -7.12 -30.74 0.14
C ALA A 67 -8.34 -31.14 1.01
N PRO A 68 -8.18 -31.97 2.05
CA PRO A 68 -9.32 -32.41 2.88
C PRO A 68 -10.16 -31.26 3.46
N GLN A 69 -9.53 -30.14 3.82
CA GLN A 69 -10.22 -28.91 4.26
C GLN A 69 -10.86 -28.13 3.10
N GLY A 70 -10.28 -28.25 1.89
CA GLY A 70 -10.74 -27.60 0.66
C GLY A 70 -12.12 -28.05 0.19
N LEU A 71 -12.51 -29.31 0.47
CA LEU A 71 -13.85 -29.83 0.17
C LEU A 71 -14.95 -29.01 0.87
N GLY A 72 -14.76 -28.71 2.15
CA GLY A 72 -15.68 -27.85 2.92
C GLY A 72 -15.69 -26.41 2.43
N HIS A 73 -14.52 -25.87 2.09
CA HIS A 73 -14.41 -24.52 1.52
C HIS A 73 -15.12 -24.38 0.18
N TRP A 74 -15.01 -25.36 -0.70
CA TRP A 74 -15.70 -25.37 -1.98
C TRP A 74 -17.21 -25.35 -1.79
N LYS A 75 -17.74 -26.23 -0.91
CA LYS A 75 -19.18 -26.29 -0.63
C LYS A 75 -19.71 -24.97 -0.05
N MET A 76 -18.99 -24.37 0.90
CA MET A 76 -19.35 -23.05 1.43
C MET A 76 -19.37 -21.96 0.35
N LYS A 77 -18.45 -22.01 -0.63
CA LYS A 77 -18.43 -21.04 -1.75
C LYS A 77 -19.64 -21.22 -2.68
N ALA A 78 -19.99 -22.46 -3.00
CA ALA A 78 -21.17 -22.79 -3.81
C ALA A 78 -22.47 -22.30 -3.13
N GLU A 79 -22.67 -22.65 -1.86
CA GLU A 79 -23.84 -22.23 -1.06
C GLU A 79 -23.91 -20.71 -0.88
N ARG A 80 -22.76 -20.03 -0.75
CA ARG A 80 -22.69 -18.57 -0.68
C ARG A 80 -23.22 -17.90 -1.95
N ILE A 81 -22.90 -18.44 -3.12
CA ILE A 81 -23.39 -17.92 -4.41
C ILE A 81 -24.91 -18.11 -4.50
N GLU A 82 -25.41 -19.30 -4.19
CA GLU A 82 -26.85 -19.60 -4.17
C GLU A 82 -27.60 -18.68 -3.18
N THR A 83 -27.06 -18.51 -1.97
CA THR A 83 -27.66 -17.65 -0.93
C THR A 83 -27.67 -16.19 -1.37
N TYR A 84 -26.61 -15.71 -1.99
CA TYR A 84 -26.53 -14.35 -2.51
C TYR A 84 -27.64 -14.10 -3.54
N TYR A 85 -27.73 -14.95 -4.57
CA TYR A 85 -28.73 -14.80 -5.62
C TYR A 85 -30.17 -14.96 -5.12
N SER A 86 -30.43 -15.95 -4.25
CA SER A 86 -31.78 -16.19 -3.73
C SER A 86 -32.25 -15.11 -2.76
N LYS A 87 -31.40 -14.68 -1.81
CA LYS A 87 -31.79 -13.73 -0.76
C LYS A 87 -31.66 -12.27 -1.18
N ARG A 88 -30.68 -11.92 -2.02
CA ARG A 88 -30.43 -10.52 -2.42
C ARG A 88 -30.99 -10.17 -3.79
N CYS A 89 -31.01 -11.11 -4.73
CA CYS A 89 -31.38 -10.84 -6.13
C CYS A 89 -32.75 -11.41 -6.52
N GLY A 90 -33.37 -12.26 -5.69
CA GLY A 90 -34.63 -12.93 -6.02
C GLY A 90 -34.49 -13.96 -7.15
N VAL A 91 -33.32 -14.59 -7.27
CA VAL A 91 -32.98 -15.56 -8.31
C VAL A 91 -32.71 -16.92 -7.68
N ILE A 92 -33.37 -17.96 -8.18
CA ILE A 92 -33.14 -19.34 -7.79
C ILE A 92 -32.24 -19.98 -8.85
N THR A 93 -30.97 -20.17 -8.51
CA THR A 93 -29.93 -20.70 -9.41
C THR A 93 -29.94 -22.23 -9.56
N GLY A 94 -30.68 -22.92 -8.68
CA GLY A 94 -30.52 -24.36 -8.45
C GLY A 94 -29.22 -24.70 -7.70
N GLY A 95 -28.96 -26.00 -7.56
CA GLY A 95 -27.72 -26.52 -6.99
C GLY A 95 -26.52 -26.12 -7.85
N VAL A 96 -25.40 -25.81 -7.20
CA VAL A 96 -24.16 -25.40 -7.87
C VAL A 96 -23.15 -26.54 -7.76
N ASP A 97 -23.09 -27.38 -8.80
CA ASP A 97 -22.17 -28.53 -8.85
C ASP A 97 -20.81 -28.18 -9.46
N THR A 98 -20.75 -27.11 -10.24
CA THR A 98 -19.54 -26.65 -10.94
C THR A 98 -19.33 -25.15 -10.74
N LEU A 99 -18.14 -24.78 -10.28
CA LEU A 99 -17.68 -23.40 -10.12
C LEU A 99 -16.61 -23.06 -11.16
N LEU A 100 -16.78 -21.90 -11.80
CA LEU A 100 -15.77 -21.26 -12.62
C LEU A 100 -14.94 -20.32 -11.75
N HIS A 101 -13.61 -20.42 -11.88
CA HIS A 101 -12.67 -19.46 -11.30
C HIS A 101 -12.29 -18.49 -12.41
N VAL A 102 -12.72 -17.24 -12.25
CA VAL A 102 -12.65 -16.22 -13.29
C VAL A 102 -11.82 -15.05 -12.81
N ARG A 103 -10.93 -14.56 -13.68
CA ARG A 103 -10.20 -13.30 -13.47
C ARG A 103 -10.96 -12.18 -14.18
N PRO A 104 -11.57 -11.23 -13.45
CA PRO A 104 -12.31 -10.15 -14.08
C PRO A 104 -11.43 -9.32 -15.00
N LEU A 105 -12.03 -8.79 -16.07
CA LEU A 105 -11.39 -7.83 -16.95
C LEU A 105 -11.14 -6.53 -16.19
N LYS A 106 -9.87 -6.11 -16.15
CA LYS A 106 -9.44 -4.84 -15.55
C LYS A 106 -9.52 -3.70 -16.58
N GLY A 107 -9.23 -4.00 -17.85
CA GLY A 107 -9.29 -3.04 -18.96
C GLY A 107 -8.42 -3.49 -20.13
N LEU A 108 -7.88 -2.54 -20.89
CA LEU A 108 -6.90 -2.79 -21.96
C LEU A 108 -5.49 -2.42 -21.50
N LYS A 109 -4.51 -3.24 -21.88
CA LYS A 109 -3.08 -2.90 -21.80
C LYS A 109 -2.52 -2.67 -23.19
N ARG A 110 -1.64 -1.67 -23.30
CA ARG A 110 -0.92 -1.39 -24.54
C ARG A 110 0.41 -2.13 -24.55
N LEU A 111 0.61 -2.98 -25.55
CA LEU A 111 1.86 -3.69 -25.80
C LEU A 111 2.93 -2.73 -26.37
N GLU A 112 4.18 -3.16 -26.36
CA GLU A 112 5.28 -2.38 -26.96
C GLU A 112 5.17 -2.29 -28.48
N SER A 113 4.54 -3.30 -29.09
CA SER A 113 4.14 -3.26 -30.49
C SER A 113 3.12 -2.16 -30.78
N GLY A 114 2.43 -1.60 -29.78
CA GLY A 114 1.37 -0.60 -29.95
C GLY A 114 -0.05 -1.17 -30.00
N ALA A 115 -0.20 -2.50 -30.04
CA ALA A 115 -1.51 -3.16 -29.96
C ALA A 115 -2.13 -3.02 -28.56
N PHE A 116 -3.46 -2.94 -28.51
CA PHE A 116 -4.24 -3.01 -27.27
C PHE A 116 -4.83 -4.41 -27.11
N VAL A 117 -4.48 -5.05 -26.00
CA VAL A 117 -4.92 -6.40 -25.62
C VAL A 117 -5.60 -6.32 -24.26
N LYS A 118 -6.55 -7.21 -23.99
CA LYS A 118 -7.23 -7.27 -22.69
C LYS A 118 -6.26 -7.56 -21.54
N ASP A 119 -6.45 -6.83 -20.45
CA ASP A 119 -5.74 -6.97 -19.19
C ASP A 119 -6.71 -7.52 -18.15
N TYR A 120 -6.46 -8.74 -17.69
CA TYR A 120 -7.25 -9.39 -16.64
C TYR A 120 -6.57 -9.22 -15.28
N GLU A 121 -7.37 -9.23 -14.21
CA GLU A 121 -6.84 -9.16 -12.84
C GLU A 121 -5.89 -10.32 -12.50
N GLY A 122 -5.04 -10.13 -11.50
CA GLY A 122 -4.10 -11.16 -11.05
C GLY A 122 -4.76 -12.28 -10.23
N PRO A 123 -4.00 -13.35 -9.87
CA PRO A 123 -4.51 -14.48 -9.08
C PRO A 123 -5.13 -14.08 -7.74
N GLU A 124 -4.68 -12.98 -7.14
CA GLU A 124 -5.16 -12.44 -5.85
C GLU A 124 -6.62 -11.97 -5.88
N LYS A 125 -7.17 -11.68 -7.07
CA LYS A 125 -8.56 -11.22 -7.26
C LYS A 125 -9.37 -12.17 -8.16
N GLU A 126 -9.00 -13.45 -8.14
CA GLU A 126 -9.81 -14.52 -8.73
C GLU A 126 -11.18 -14.59 -8.04
N LEU A 127 -12.25 -14.63 -8.84
CA LEU A 127 -13.63 -14.71 -8.35
C LEU A 127 -14.24 -16.06 -8.73
N GLU A 128 -15.03 -16.63 -7.82
CA GLU A 128 -15.78 -17.85 -8.09
C GLU A 128 -17.21 -17.54 -8.55
N GLN A 129 -17.65 -18.21 -9.61
CA GLN A 129 -18.99 -18.04 -10.18
C GLN A 129 -19.61 -19.39 -10.51
N ALA A 130 -20.94 -19.50 -10.38
CA ALA A 130 -21.66 -20.69 -10.80
C ALA A 130 -21.69 -20.76 -12.34
N VAL A 131 -21.41 -21.94 -12.91
CA VAL A 131 -21.32 -22.12 -14.37
C VAL A 131 -22.63 -21.74 -15.08
N GLN A 132 -23.77 -22.06 -14.47
CA GLN A 132 -25.10 -21.73 -15.02
C GLN A 132 -25.45 -20.24 -15.00
N MET A 133 -24.69 -19.43 -14.25
CA MET A 133 -24.87 -17.97 -14.16
C MET A 133 -23.94 -17.20 -15.09
N CYS A 134 -23.07 -17.90 -15.82
CA CYS A 134 -22.12 -17.30 -16.74
C CYS A 134 -22.55 -17.49 -18.19
N LEU A 135 -22.30 -16.49 -19.03
CA LEU A 135 -22.67 -16.49 -20.44
C LEU A 135 -21.41 -16.45 -21.30
N PRO A 136 -21.33 -17.22 -22.40
CA PRO A 136 -20.16 -17.19 -23.28
C PRO A 136 -20.09 -15.90 -24.11
N GLU A 137 -21.24 -15.36 -24.53
CA GLU A 137 -21.33 -14.24 -25.45
C GLU A 137 -22.46 -13.29 -25.05
N VAL A 138 -22.36 -12.04 -25.52
CA VAL A 138 -23.38 -10.99 -25.35
C VAL A 138 -23.66 -10.34 -26.70
N ALA A 139 -24.90 -9.88 -26.90
CA ALA A 139 -25.29 -9.26 -28.17
C ALA A 139 -24.56 -7.93 -28.45
N SER A 140 -24.17 -7.19 -27.41
CA SER A 140 -23.43 -5.95 -27.53
C SER A 140 -22.27 -5.96 -26.54
N GLU A 141 -21.05 -6.02 -27.07
CA GLU A 141 -19.84 -5.85 -26.26
C GLU A 141 -19.61 -4.37 -25.94
N ASP A 142 -18.82 -4.11 -24.90
CA ASP A 142 -18.42 -2.75 -24.53
C ASP A 142 -17.29 -2.26 -25.45
N PRO A 143 -17.53 -1.21 -26.27
CA PRO A 143 -16.52 -0.71 -27.21
C PRO A 143 -15.21 -0.25 -26.55
N ARG A 144 -15.24 0.05 -25.24
CA ARG A 144 -14.06 0.49 -24.48
C ARG A 144 -13.04 -0.63 -24.27
N PHE A 145 -13.46 -1.89 -24.41
CA PHE A 145 -12.64 -3.07 -24.17
C PHE A 145 -12.36 -3.89 -25.44
N LEU A 146 -12.68 -3.36 -26.61
CA LEU A 146 -12.31 -3.99 -27.87
C LEU A 146 -10.79 -3.91 -28.09
N GLU A 147 -10.20 -5.06 -28.39
CA GLU A 147 -8.79 -5.16 -28.74
C GLU A 147 -8.53 -4.46 -30.08
N ARG A 148 -7.31 -3.92 -30.20
CA ARG A 148 -6.90 -3.19 -31.41
C ARG A 148 -5.50 -3.62 -31.78
N GLU A 149 -5.30 -3.89 -33.07
CA GLU A 149 -3.97 -4.16 -33.58
C GLU A 149 -3.09 -2.92 -33.51
N ALA A 150 -1.79 -3.12 -33.71
CA ALA A 150 -0.82 -2.04 -33.72
C ALA A 150 -1.10 -1.11 -34.92
N PRO A 151 -1.47 0.16 -34.71
CA PRO A 151 -1.64 1.09 -35.82
C PRO A 151 -0.28 1.31 -36.53
N PRO A 152 -0.28 1.68 -37.82
CA PRO A 152 0.93 2.11 -38.51
C PRO A 152 1.60 3.29 -37.77
N LEU A 153 2.93 3.40 -37.88
CA LEU A 153 3.66 4.47 -37.21
C LEU A 153 3.21 5.87 -37.63
N SER A 154 2.85 6.05 -38.91
CA SER A 154 2.40 7.34 -39.46
C SER A 154 1.07 7.81 -38.88
N GLU A 155 0.15 6.89 -38.59
CA GLU A 155 -1.13 7.19 -37.95
C GLU A 155 -0.94 7.43 -36.45
N GLU A 156 -0.10 6.63 -35.80
CA GLU A 156 0.14 6.75 -34.36
C GLU A 156 0.94 8.00 -33.99
N PHE A 157 1.95 8.32 -34.79
CA PHE A 157 2.89 9.43 -34.64
C PHE A 157 2.95 10.25 -35.93
N PRO A 158 1.90 11.07 -36.19
CA PRO A 158 1.91 11.96 -37.33
C PRO A 158 3.00 13.02 -37.17
N ASP A 159 3.43 13.58 -38.30
CA ASP A 159 4.42 14.65 -38.33
C ASP A 159 3.96 15.84 -37.49
N GLY A 160 4.89 16.42 -36.73
CA GLY A 160 4.60 17.50 -35.79
C GLY A 160 4.03 17.05 -34.44
N SER A 161 3.76 15.76 -34.23
CA SER A 161 3.26 15.27 -32.92
C SER A 161 4.28 15.47 -31.79
N LYS A 162 3.77 15.82 -30.60
CA LYS A 162 4.57 16.05 -29.39
C LYS A 162 4.76 14.74 -28.64
N VAL A 163 6.01 14.43 -28.33
CA VAL A 163 6.40 13.17 -27.67
C VAL A 163 7.54 13.41 -26.70
N PHE A 164 7.80 12.45 -25.81
CA PHE A 164 8.98 12.42 -24.96
C PHE A 164 9.95 11.37 -25.47
N PHE A 165 11.23 11.71 -25.52
CA PHE A 165 12.28 10.79 -25.92
C PHE A 165 12.73 9.93 -24.72
N LEU A 166 12.85 8.62 -24.91
CA LEU A 166 13.26 7.68 -23.85
C LEU A 166 14.65 7.06 -24.10
N GLY A 167 15.43 7.62 -25.02
CA GLY A 167 16.80 7.18 -25.27
C GLY A 167 17.78 7.62 -24.17
N GLU A 168 18.88 6.90 -24.04
CA GLU A 168 19.88 7.06 -22.97
C GLU A 168 20.43 8.48 -22.81
N HIS A 169 20.72 9.18 -23.91
CA HIS A 169 21.38 10.48 -23.89
C HIS A 169 20.45 11.69 -23.69
N ALA A 170 19.13 11.50 -23.79
CA ALA A 170 18.14 12.59 -23.69
C ALA A 170 16.81 12.11 -23.10
N TYR A 171 16.88 11.26 -22.07
CA TYR A 171 15.72 10.64 -21.46
C TYR A 171 14.78 11.66 -20.82
N GLY A 172 13.50 11.59 -21.18
CA GLY A 172 12.43 12.47 -20.69
C GLY A 172 12.43 13.87 -21.30
N VAL A 173 13.23 14.12 -22.33
CA VAL A 173 13.23 15.38 -23.07
C VAL A 173 12.01 15.46 -23.99
N ALA A 174 11.34 16.61 -24.00
CA ALA A 174 10.25 16.88 -24.94
C ALA A 174 10.80 16.99 -26.37
N ALA A 175 10.09 16.35 -27.29
CA ALA A 175 10.50 16.17 -28.67
C ALA A 175 9.30 16.33 -29.61
N GLN A 176 9.59 16.64 -30.87
CA GLN A 176 8.61 16.71 -31.93
C GLN A 176 8.95 15.72 -33.04
N VAL A 177 7.96 14.98 -33.52
CA VAL A 177 8.15 14.07 -34.67
C VAL A 177 8.37 14.92 -35.93
N SER A 178 9.49 14.68 -36.61
CA SER A 178 9.85 15.36 -37.87
C SER A 178 9.39 14.60 -39.09
N SER A 179 9.54 13.28 -39.07
CA SER A 179 9.15 12.41 -40.18
C SER A 179 9.01 10.99 -39.67
N THR A 180 8.04 10.28 -40.21
CA THR A 180 7.78 8.88 -39.88
C THR A 180 8.00 7.98 -41.10
N THR A 181 8.76 6.89 -40.90
CA THR A 181 8.93 5.79 -41.86
C THR A 181 8.22 4.55 -41.31
N ASP A 182 7.95 3.55 -42.15
CA ASP A 182 7.22 2.33 -41.77
C ASP A 182 7.80 1.62 -40.53
N ALA A 183 9.12 1.65 -40.35
CA ALA A 183 9.81 0.97 -39.25
C ALA A 183 10.40 1.91 -38.18
N ALA A 184 10.53 3.21 -38.46
CA ALA A 184 11.29 4.11 -37.59
C ALA A 184 10.81 5.57 -37.66
N LEU A 185 11.07 6.30 -36.58
CA LEU A 185 10.74 7.70 -36.39
C LEU A 185 12.00 8.56 -36.45
N SER A 186 11.85 9.80 -36.92
CA SER A 186 12.84 10.86 -36.73
C SER A 186 12.24 11.96 -35.89
N VAL A 187 12.95 12.37 -34.83
CA VAL A 187 12.46 13.38 -33.89
C VAL A 187 13.45 14.52 -33.70
N ILE A 188 12.92 15.71 -33.42
CA ILE A 188 13.68 16.91 -33.08
C ILE A 188 13.59 17.08 -31.57
N LEU A 189 14.72 16.98 -30.89
CA LEU A 189 14.88 17.20 -29.46
C LEU A 189 15.20 18.67 -29.22
N ALA A 190 14.61 19.26 -28.18
CA ALA A 190 15.01 20.57 -27.68
C ALA A 190 15.35 20.43 -26.19
N PHE A 191 16.61 20.65 -25.82
CA PHE A 191 17.07 20.46 -24.44
C PHE A 191 18.14 21.47 -24.02
N PHE A 192 18.28 21.64 -22.71
CA PHE A 192 19.37 22.39 -22.11
C PHE A 192 20.46 21.39 -21.67
N PRO A 193 21.72 21.52 -22.10
CA PRO A 193 22.78 20.59 -21.74
C PRO A 193 23.05 20.49 -20.23
N SER A 194 22.73 21.54 -19.47
CA SER A 194 22.92 21.60 -18.02
C SER A 194 21.89 20.77 -17.24
N GLU A 195 20.77 20.38 -17.84
CA GLU A 195 19.64 19.79 -17.12
C GLU A 195 19.98 18.50 -16.37
N LYS A 196 20.84 17.66 -16.94
CA LYS A 196 21.25 16.42 -16.26
C LYS A 196 21.95 16.74 -14.93
N ALA A 197 22.88 17.68 -14.94
CA ALA A 197 23.59 18.11 -13.74
C ALA A 197 22.69 18.90 -12.77
N GLU A 198 21.67 19.60 -13.26
CA GLU A 198 20.66 20.27 -12.42
C GLU A 198 19.82 19.24 -11.64
N ASN A 199 19.40 18.15 -12.28
CA ASN A 199 18.61 17.10 -11.65
C ASN A 199 19.33 16.47 -10.45
N ASP A 200 20.64 16.25 -10.58
CA ASP A 200 21.47 15.68 -9.50
C ASP A 200 21.57 16.64 -8.29
N LYS A 201 21.57 17.95 -8.52
CA LYS A 201 21.62 18.96 -7.45
C LYS A 201 20.36 18.98 -6.59
N PHE A 202 19.17 18.78 -7.20
CA PHE A 202 17.93 18.65 -6.45
C PHE A 202 17.95 17.44 -5.52
N LYS A 203 18.44 16.30 -6.03
CA LYS A 203 18.57 15.08 -5.22
C LYS A 203 19.57 15.27 -4.08
N ALA A 204 20.69 15.94 -4.35
CA ALA A 204 21.71 16.23 -3.35
C ALA A 204 21.20 17.09 -2.17
N ILE A 205 20.26 18.03 -2.38
CA ILE A 205 19.64 18.78 -1.28
C ILE A 205 18.93 17.82 -0.31
N VAL A 206 18.17 16.86 -0.87
CA VAL A 206 17.41 15.90 -0.07
C VAL A 206 18.31 14.87 0.59
N ASP A 207 19.40 14.46 -0.06
CA ASP A 207 20.34 13.50 0.51
C ASP A 207 21.23 14.13 1.60
N ASN A 208 21.60 15.41 1.44
CA ASN A 208 22.38 16.17 2.42
C ASN A 208 21.56 16.72 3.58
N ARG A 209 20.23 16.51 3.59
CA ARG A 209 19.38 16.93 4.71
C ARG A 209 19.90 16.32 6.01
N LYS A 210 19.98 17.12 7.08
CA LYS A 210 20.39 16.62 8.40
C LYS A 210 19.43 15.53 8.83
N ALA A 211 19.90 14.28 8.84
CA ALA A 211 19.11 13.16 9.35
C ALA A 211 18.82 13.41 10.83
N SER A 212 17.56 13.71 11.15
CA SER A 212 17.12 13.84 12.53
C SER A 212 17.30 12.50 13.25
N ARG A 213 18.00 12.52 14.39
CA ARG A 213 18.09 11.34 15.25
C ARG A 213 16.74 11.12 15.93
N TYR A 214 16.20 9.91 15.79
CA TYR A 214 14.98 9.48 16.44
C TYR A 214 15.29 8.51 17.59
N TYR A 215 14.50 8.62 18.65
CA TYR A 215 14.57 7.77 19.82
C TYR A 215 13.24 7.04 20.00
N PRO A 216 13.25 5.72 20.28
CA PRO A 216 12.05 5.00 20.70
C PRO A 216 11.40 5.65 21.92
N SER A 217 10.07 5.51 22.04
CA SER A 217 9.26 6.13 23.10
C SER A 217 9.82 5.94 24.51
N PHE A 218 10.31 4.75 24.85
CA PHE A 218 10.90 4.48 26.17
C PHE A 218 12.18 5.31 26.43
N LYS A 219 13.05 5.44 25.42
CA LYS A 219 14.29 6.21 25.52
C LYS A 219 14.01 7.72 25.51
N ALA A 220 13.05 8.17 24.70
CA ALA A 220 12.61 9.56 24.74
C ALA A 220 12.02 9.93 26.12
N ALA A 221 11.28 9.03 26.75
CA ALA A 221 10.73 9.23 28.10
C ALA A 221 11.86 9.36 29.15
N GLU A 222 12.88 8.51 29.07
CA GLU A 222 14.08 8.57 29.91
C GLU A 222 14.84 9.89 29.75
N LEU A 223 15.08 10.34 28.50
CA LEU A 223 15.80 11.58 28.19
C LEU A 223 15.10 12.86 28.70
N VAL A 224 13.77 12.83 28.81
CA VAL A 224 12.95 13.92 29.37
C VAL A 224 12.74 13.74 30.88
N GLY A 225 12.98 12.53 31.40
CA GLY A 225 12.74 12.15 32.79
C GLY A 225 11.24 12.09 33.13
N VAL A 226 10.42 11.47 32.27
CA VAL A 226 8.97 11.28 32.47
C VAL A 226 8.60 9.83 32.28
N THR A 227 7.42 9.41 32.76
CA THR A 227 6.94 8.05 32.48
C THR A 227 6.50 7.91 31.02
N GLY A 228 6.55 6.69 30.47
CA GLY A 228 6.05 6.41 29.13
C GLY A 228 4.56 6.76 28.94
N ARG A 229 3.76 6.68 30.02
CA ARG A 229 2.37 7.11 30.03
C ARG A 229 2.26 8.63 29.88
N ALA A 230 3.02 9.39 30.67
CA ALA A 230 3.01 10.84 30.60
C ALA A 230 3.49 11.34 29.23
N LEU A 231 4.58 10.78 28.71
CA LEU A 231 5.05 11.04 27.35
C LEU A 231 3.92 10.74 26.34
N GLY A 232 3.23 9.62 26.51
CA GLY A 232 2.15 9.22 25.61
C GLY A 232 0.97 10.18 25.60
N LYS A 233 0.56 10.71 26.76
CA LYS A 233 -0.53 11.68 26.88
C LYS A 233 -0.13 13.06 26.33
N ILE A 234 1.04 13.59 26.73
CA ILE A 234 1.47 14.96 26.34
C ILE A 234 1.79 15.09 24.85
N THR A 235 2.34 14.03 24.23
CA THR A 235 2.61 14.01 22.79
C THR A 235 1.36 13.80 21.95
N SER A 236 0.25 13.40 22.56
CA SER A 236 -1.07 13.29 21.92
C SER A 236 -1.92 14.54 22.19
N SER A 237 -3.25 14.41 22.11
CA SER A 237 -4.17 15.46 22.55
C SER A 237 -4.41 15.33 24.05
N PHE A 238 -4.08 16.38 24.81
CA PHE A 238 -4.31 16.44 26.26
C PHE A 238 -5.32 17.56 26.55
N MET A 239 -6.58 17.17 26.68
CA MET A 239 -7.69 18.12 26.89
C MET A 239 -7.91 18.39 28.38
N VAL A 240 -7.96 19.65 28.76
CA VAL A 240 -8.30 20.13 30.12
C VAL A 240 -9.59 20.94 30.05
N ILE A 241 -10.45 20.75 31.05
CA ILE A 241 -11.73 21.47 31.17
C ILE A 241 -11.53 22.70 32.08
N THR A 242 -11.75 23.91 31.57
CA THR A 242 -11.71 25.16 32.37
C THR A 242 -12.97 25.32 33.22
N SER A 243 -12.99 26.28 34.15
CA SER A 243 -14.17 26.53 35.00
C SER A 243 -15.42 26.87 34.18
N ASP A 244 -15.25 27.49 33.01
CA ASP A 244 -16.29 27.79 32.01
C ASP A 244 -16.81 26.56 31.23
N ASN A 245 -16.43 25.33 31.63
CA ASN A 245 -16.70 24.09 30.89
C ASN A 245 -16.13 24.05 29.45
N GLN A 246 -15.19 24.93 29.11
CA GLN A 246 -14.52 24.89 27.81
C GLN A 246 -13.38 23.88 27.81
N LYS A 247 -13.26 23.12 26.72
CA LYS A 247 -12.20 22.13 26.53
C LYS A 247 -11.02 22.78 25.82
N THR A 248 -9.87 22.84 26.47
CA THR A 248 -8.63 23.39 25.91
C THR A 248 -7.58 22.30 25.78
N ASN A 249 -6.98 22.15 24.59
CA ASN A 249 -5.87 21.23 24.37
C ASN A 249 -4.56 21.85 24.85
N LEU A 250 -3.90 21.18 25.80
CA LEU A 250 -2.56 21.48 26.32
C LEU A 250 -1.51 20.44 25.85
N GLY A 251 -1.92 19.48 25.02
CA GLY A 251 -1.02 18.49 24.41
C GLY A 251 -0.32 19.04 23.17
N LEU A 252 0.85 18.48 22.87
CA LEU A 252 1.66 18.84 21.70
C LEU A 252 1.08 18.30 20.39
N SER A 253 0.13 17.36 20.44
CA SER A 253 -0.57 16.84 19.25
C SER A 253 0.37 16.34 18.14
N LEU A 254 1.46 15.69 18.55
CA LEU A 254 2.49 15.16 17.66
C LEU A 254 2.15 13.77 17.13
N LYS A 255 1.25 13.04 17.79
CA LYS A 255 0.80 11.70 17.37
C LYS A 255 -0.71 11.55 17.45
N PHE A 256 -1.27 10.84 16.46
CA PHE A 256 -2.70 10.54 16.40
C PHE A 256 -2.90 9.06 16.03
N GLU A 257 -2.87 8.18 17.04
CA GLU A 257 -3.00 6.73 16.83
C GLU A 257 -4.32 6.36 16.13
N ALA A 258 -5.46 6.88 16.62
CA ALA A 258 -6.78 6.57 16.07
C ALA A 258 -6.99 7.08 14.63
N LYS A 259 -6.28 8.14 14.23
CA LYS A 259 -6.35 8.73 12.89
C LYS A 259 -5.20 8.29 11.98
N ALA A 260 -4.28 7.49 12.51
CA ALA A 260 -3.02 7.13 11.86
C ALA A 260 -2.24 8.35 11.30
N LEU A 261 -2.10 9.42 12.09
CA LEU A 261 -1.31 10.61 11.70
C LEU A 261 -0.08 10.81 12.61
N LYS A 262 0.96 11.41 12.05
CA LYS A 262 2.22 11.84 12.69
C LYS A 262 2.51 13.30 12.34
N VAL A 263 3.42 13.93 13.07
CA VAL A 263 3.94 15.26 12.73
C VAL A 263 5.38 15.08 12.25
N ILE A 264 5.66 15.53 11.02
CA ILE A 264 7.00 15.45 10.41
C ILE A 264 8.02 16.15 11.32
N ASP A 265 9.26 15.67 11.33
CA ASP A 265 10.34 16.19 12.18
C ASP A 265 10.19 16.01 13.69
N TYR A 266 9.02 15.61 14.19
CA TYR A 266 8.78 15.42 15.61
C TYR A 266 8.50 13.97 15.99
N SER A 267 7.64 13.28 15.23
CA SER A 267 7.23 11.91 15.53
C SER A 267 7.24 11.01 14.30
N ARG A 268 7.52 9.73 14.51
CA ARG A 268 7.33 8.68 13.52
C ARG A 268 6.92 7.39 14.22
N LYS A 269 6.45 6.41 13.45
CA LYS A 269 6.09 5.09 13.98
C LYS A 269 6.87 4.03 13.23
N ASP A 270 7.59 3.21 13.97
CA ASP A 270 8.28 2.02 13.45
C ASP A 270 7.55 0.77 13.97
N GLY A 271 6.86 0.07 13.07
CA GLY A 271 5.97 -1.04 13.40
C GLY A 271 4.93 -0.68 14.46
N ARG A 272 5.16 -1.17 15.69
CA ARG A 272 4.28 -0.94 16.85
C ARG A 272 4.74 0.19 17.77
N THR A 273 5.95 0.70 17.60
CA THR A 273 6.58 1.63 18.54
C THR A 273 6.63 3.04 17.96
N TRP A 274 6.23 4.03 18.76
CA TRP A 274 6.40 5.43 18.43
C TRP A 274 7.82 5.88 18.71
N GLU A 275 8.39 6.66 17.81
CA GLU A 275 9.70 7.27 17.96
C GLU A 275 9.59 8.79 17.84
N TYR A 276 10.43 9.49 18.60
CA TYR A 276 10.45 10.95 18.67
C TYR A 276 11.83 11.47 18.31
N SER A 277 11.88 12.58 17.57
CA SER A 277 13.13 13.21 17.18
C SER A 277 13.82 13.91 18.35
N GLN A 278 15.09 14.28 18.19
CA GLN A 278 15.79 15.18 19.12
C GLN A 278 15.03 16.51 19.30
N LYS A 279 14.50 17.11 18.22
CA LYS A 279 13.69 18.34 18.28
C LYS A 279 12.47 18.18 19.20
N CYS A 280 11.81 17.02 19.18
CA CYS A 280 10.69 16.72 20.07
C CYS A 280 11.14 16.58 21.54
N VAL A 281 12.25 15.91 21.78
CA VAL A 281 12.83 15.76 23.14
C VAL A 281 13.18 17.12 23.74
N ASP A 282 13.78 18.01 22.95
CA ASP A 282 14.15 19.35 23.41
C ASP A 282 12.92 20.20 23.72
N LEU A 283 11.89 20.15 22.87
CA LEU A 283 10.60 20.82 23.11
C LEU A 283 9.91 20.30 24.38
N LEU A 284 9.95 18.98 24.62
CA LEU A 284 9.39 18.37 25.82
C LEU A 284 10.14 18.77 27.09
N ARG A 285 11.47 18.90 27.02
CA ARG A 285 12.29 19.37 28.13
C ARG A 285 11.93 20.81 28.50
N GLU A 286 11.85 21.70 27.51
CA GLU A 286 11.47 23.09 27.75
C GLU A 286 10.03 23.19 28.31
N TYR A 287 9.10 22.37 27.81
CA TYR A 287 7.73 22.32 28.34
C TYR A 287 7.76 21.90 29.82
N LYS A 288 8.50 20.83 30.14
CA LYS A 288 8.58 20.31 31.51
C LYS A 288 9.22 21.32 32.46
N GLU A 289 10.25 22.04 32.03
CA GLU A 289 10.92 23.07 32.84
C GLU A 289 10.00 24.26 33.14
N LYS A 290 9.20 24.71 32.17
CA LYS A 290 8.28 25.85 32.34
C LYS A 290 7.01 25.51 33.10
N PHE A 291 6.45 24.32 32.88
CA PHE A 291 5.15 23.92 33.41
C PHE A 291 5.18 22.52 34.05
N PRO A 292 5.97 22.31 35.12
CA PRO A 292 6.13 21.00 35.75
C PRO A 292 4.83 20.44 36.34
N GLU A 293 3.91 21.33 36.72
CA GLU A 293 2.58 21.02 37.28
C GLU A 293 1.76 20.13 36.35
N VAL A 294 1.82 20.39 35.04
CA VAL A 294 1.15 19.59 34.01
C VAL A 294 1.66 18.16 34.03
N PHE A 295 2.98 17.99 34.05
CA PHE A 295 3.63 16.68 33.99
C PHE A 295 3.36 15.82 35.21
N ARG A 296 3.18 16.42 36.39
CA ARG A 296 2.81 15.71 37.64
C ARG A 296 1.48 14.98 37.53
N ILE A 297 0.55 15.49 36.72
CA ILE A 297 -0.81 14.96 36.61
C ILE A 297 -0.96 13.96 35.48
N LEU A 298 -0.10 14.05 34.47
CA LEU A 298 -0.05 13.05 33.42
C LEU A 298 0.29 11.65 33.95
N ASP A 299 1.01 11.57 35.07
CA ASP A 299 1.34 10.32 35.75
C ASP A 299 0.17 9.74 36.56
N LYS A 300 -0.83 10.55 36.92
CA LYS A 300 -2.01 10.07 37.65
C LYS A 300 -2.83 9.11 36.78
N SER A 301 -3.27 8.01 37.39
CA SER A 301 -4.17 7.04 36.76
C SER A 301 -5.59 7.58 36.78
N GLY A 302 -6.14 7.82 35.59
CA GLY A 302 -7.51 8.34 35.40
C GLY A 302 -7.78 8.55 33.91
N ASP A 303 -8.97 8.10 33.48
CA ASP A 303 -9.46 8.23 32.10
C ASP A 303 -10.38 9.45 31.93
N ALA A 304 -10.80 10.06 33.05
CA ALA A 304 -11.56 11.30 33.06
C ALA A 304 -10.70 12.49 32.60
N MET A 305 -11.31 13.42 31.85
CA MET A 305 -10.67 14.68 31.48
C MET A 305 -10.35 15.49 32.75
N ALA A 306 -9.09 15.90 32.90
CA ALA A 306 -8.65 16.67 34.05
C ALA A 306 -9.32 18.06 34.03
N LYS A 307 -9.80 18.52 35.19
CA LYS A 307 -10.26 19.90 35.36
C LYS A 307 -9.08 20.84 35.59
N ALA A 308 -9.17 22.09 35.15
CA ALA A 308 -8.09 23.07 35.34
C ALA A 308 -7.71 23.22 36.82
N SER A 309 -8.71 23.18 37.73
CA SER A 309 -8.51 23.21 39.18
C SER A 309 -7.82 21.97 39.75
N GLU A 310 -7.95 20.81 39.09
CA GLU A 310 -7.20 19.59 39.45
C GLU A 310 -5.75 19.67 38.94
N VAL A 311 -5.54 20.40 37.84
CA VAL A 311 -4.22 20.62 37.23
C VAL A 311 -3.38 21.62 37.99
N PHE A 312 -3.98 22.76 38.34
CA PHE A 312 -3.35 23.90 38.96
C PHE A 312 -4.00 24.20 40.32
N PRO A 313 -3.37 23.85 41.45
CA PRO A 313 -3.94 24.09 42.79
C PRO A 313 -3.85 25.56 43.25
N GLY A 314 -3.61 26.51 42.35
CA GLY A 314 -3.44 27.93 42.63
C GLY A 314 -4.74 28.75 42.51
N PRO A 315 -4.69 30.06 42.84
CA PRO A 315 -5.86 30.94 42.86
C PRO A 315 -6.45 31.24 41.46
N ASP A 316 -5.67 31.08 40.39
CA ASP A 316 -6.15 31.26 39.00
C ASP A 316 -5.75 30.09 38.06
N PRO A 317 -6.48 28.96 38.12
CA PRO A 317 -6.22 27.79 37.26
C PRO A 317 -6.45 28.08 35.77
N ASP A 318 -7.42 28.93 35.43
CA ASP A 318 -7.79 29.21 34.05
C ASP A 318 -6.83 30.20 33.38
N GLY A 319 -6.27 31.15 34.14
CA GLY A 319 -5.15 31.99 33.70
C GLY A 319 -3.93 31.18 33.32
N LYS A 320 -3.58 30.16 34.11
CA LYS A 320 -2.47 29.22 33.82
C LYS A 320 -2.71 28.42 32.53
N VAL A 321 -3.92 27.94 32.30
CA VAL A 321 -4.31 27.28 31.04
C VAL A 321 -4.12 28.22 29.84
N LYS A 322 -4.49 29.50 29.97
CA LYS A 322 -4.29 30.52 28.92
C LYS A 322 -2.81 30.83 28.69
N GLU A 323 -2.01 30.91 29.75
CA GLU A 323 -0.56 31.10 29.69
C GLU A 323 0.12 29.98 28.88
N ILE A 324 -0.18 28.72 29.21
CA ILE A 324 0.36 27.55 28.49
C ILE A 324 -0.09 27.56 27.03
N LYS A 325 -1.37 27.86 26.76
CA LYS A 325 -1.89 27.95 25.39
C LYS A 325 -1.16 29.02 24.57
N ASN A 326 -0.81 30.15 25.17
CA ASN A 326 -0.05 31.21 24.52
C ASN A 326 1.41 30.81 24.30
N TRP A 327 2.02 30.11 25.25
CA TRP A 327 3.38 29.56 25.09
C TRP A 327 3.43 28.48 24.00
N LEU A 328 2.47 27.57 23.94
CA LEU A 328 2.36 26.57 22.87
C LEU A 328 2.19 27.24 21.49
N LYS A 329 1.45 28.35 21.43
CA LYS A 329 1.31 29.16 20.21
C LYS A 329 2.64 29.82 19.84
N SER A 330 3.40 30.40 20.78
CA SER A 330 4.69 31.02 20.48
C SER A 330 5.76 30.01 20.05
N LYS A 331 5.62 28.74 20.44
CA LYS A 331 6.47 27.64 19.99
C LYS A 331 6.05 27.01 18.65
N GLY A 332 5.01 27.54 18.00
CA GLY A 332 4.55 27.04 16.71
C GLY A 332 3.86 25.67 16.76
N VAL A 333 3.46 25.18 17.94
CA VAL A 333 2.81 23.86 18.10
C VAL A 333 1.49 23.77 17.32
N ARG A 334 0.84 24.92 17.10
CA ARG A 334 -0.39 25.01 16.29
C ARG A 334 -0.15 24.95 14.79
N ASP A 335 1.08 25.23 14.37
CA ASP A 335 1.48 25.27 12.96
C ASP A 335 2.00 23.88 12.50
N PHE A 336 2.07 22.91 13.42
CA PHE A 336 2.40 21.53 13.10
C PHE A 336 1.31 20.90 12.22
N GLU A 337 1.70 20.56 10.99
CA GLU A 337 0.83 19.85 10.06
C GLU A 337 0.86 18.34 10.36
N PRO A 338 -0.28 17.71 10.72
CA PRO A 338 -0.36 16.28 10.89
C PRO A 338 -0.49 15.59 9.52
N VAL A 339 0.44 14.69 9.25
CA VAL A 339 0.53 13.92 8.01
C VAL A 339 0.24 12.45 8.27
N SER A 340 -0.30 11.75 7.28
CA SER A 340 -0.53 10.31 7.37
C SER A 340 0.74 9.54 7.76
N LEU A 341 0.59 8.57 8.65
CA LEU A 341 1.66 7.63 9.03
C LEU A 341 2.23 6.90 7.82
N PHE A 342 1.38 6.64 6.83
CA PHE A 342 1.69 5.93 5.60
C PHE A 342 2.16 6.87 4.49
N CYS A 343 2.74 8.01 4.84
CA CYS A 343 3.32 8.92 3.86
C CYS A 343 4.72 9.31 4.29
N ASP A 344 5.66 9.31 3.35
CA ASP A 344 6.98 9.91 3.53
C ASP A 344 6.99 11.27 2.86
N GLN A 345 7.47 12.30 3.54
CA GLN A 345 7.35 13.69 3.09
C GLN A 345 8.54 14.53 3.56
N LEU A 346 8.93 15.52 2.75
CA LEU A 346 9.97 16.49 3.07
C LEU A 346 9.46 17.58 4.02
N THR A 347 10.40 18.17 4.77
CA THR A 347 10.13 19.28 5.68
C THR A 347 9.92 20.57 4.89
N LYS A 348 9.20 21.53 5.48
CA LYS A 348 8.98 22.86 4.89
C LYS A 348 10.30 23.59 4.57
N GLU A 349 11.29 23.45 5.43
CA GLU A 349 12.64 24.02 5.23
C GLU A 349 13.29 23.48 3.95
N THR A 350 13.34 22.15 3.79
CA THR A 350 13.91 21.51 2.60
C THR A 350 13.12 21.83 1.33
N VAL A 351 11.79 21.92 1.42
CA VAL A 351 10.95 22.33 0.27
C VAL A 351 11.26 23.76 -0.15
N GLY A 352 11.46 24.67 0.80
CA GLY A 352 11.89 26.05 0.51
C GLY A 352 13.26 26.13 -0.18
N GLU A 353 14.23 25.30 0.23
CA GLU A 353 15.53 25.20 -0.45
C GLU A 353 15.41 24.67 -1.88
N VAL A 354 14.54 23.67 -2.10
CA VAL A 354 14.24 23.13 -3.43
C VAL A 354 13.61 24.19 -4.33
N GLU A 355 12.66 24.98 -3.81
CA GLU A 355 12.05 26.09 -4.56
C GLU A 355 13.07 27.17 -4.93
N ALA A 356 13.90 27.59 -3.97
CA ALA A 356 14.94 28.58 -4.21
C ALA A 356 15.93 28.13 -5.30
N LEU A 357 16.29 26.84 -5.31
CA LEU A 357 17.14 26.25 -6.34
C LEU A 357 16.44 26.23 -7.70
N ALA A 358 15.16 25.84 -7.75
CA ALA A 358 14.36 25.85 -8.97
C ALA A 358 14.24 27.26 -9.57
N ASP A 359 14.05 28.27 -8.73
CA ASP A 359 14.01 29.68 -9.14
C ASP A 359 15.34 30.16 -9.69
N ALA A 360 16.46 29.78 -9.05
CA ALA A 360 17.78 30.13 -9.52
C ALA A 360 18.07 29.54 -10.91
N PHE A 361 17.71 28.26 -11.15
CA PHE A 361 17.87 27.65 -12.47
C PHE A 361 16.94 28.28 -13.50
N THR A 362 15.69 28.54 -13.15
CA THR A 362 14.71 29.14 -14.07
C THR A 362 15.15 30.54 -14.51
N LYS A 363 15.71 31.35 -13.59
CA LYS A 363 16.28 32.68 -13.90
C LYS A 363 17.50 32.62 -14.82
N ASN A 364 18.31 31.56 -14.69
CA ASN A 364 19.53 31.39 -15.50
C ASN A 364 19.26 30.78 -16.88
N LYS A 365 18.08 30.21 -17.10
CA LYS A 365 17.71 29.59 -18.38
C LYS A 365 17.32 30.67 -19.39
N ALA A 366 18.11 30.77 -20.46
CA ALA A 366 17.81 31.64 -21.59
C ALA A 366 17.44 30.82 -22.84
N PRO A 367 16.49 31.27 -23.69
CA PRO A 367 16.14 30.57 -24.93
C PRO A 367 17.33 30.28 -25.86
N ALA A 368 18.36 31.13 -25.82
CA ALA A 368 19.60 30.96 -26.61
C ALA A 368 20.44 29.73 -26.21
N GLN A 369 20.24 29.18 -25.02
CA GLN A 369 20.98 27.99 -24.53
C GLN A 369 20.34 26.67 -24.95
N ILE A 370 19.14 26.72 -25.56
CA ILE A 370 18.43 25.52 -26.02
C ILE A 370 19.17 24.94 -27.22
N LYS A 371 19.68 23.72 -27.07
CA LYS A 371 20.24 22.96 -28.19
C LYS A 371 19.14 22.14 -28.86
N LYS A 372 19.13 22.16 -30.19
CA LYS A 372 18.26 21.31 -31.01
C LYS A 372 19.09 20.18 -31.60
N ALA A 373 18.60 18.95 -31.50
CA ALA A 373 19.24 17.78 -32.10
C ALA A 373 18.20 16.95 -32.87
N ILE A 374 18.55 16.50 -34.07
CA ILE A 374 17.71 15.61 -34.86
C ILE A 374 18.25 14.19 -34.67
N VAL A 375 17.39 13.29 -34.22
CA VAL A 375 17.72 11.88 -34.06
C VAL A 375 16.85 11.08 -35.02
N LYS A 376 17.47 10.28 -35.88
CA LYS A 376 16.82 9.47 -36.92
C LYS A 376 16.87 7.99 -36.54
N GLY A 377 15.97 7.19 -37.12
CA GLY A 377 16.00 5.73 -36.98
C GLY A 377 15.50 5.21 -35.62
N ILE A 378 14.61 5.94 -34.96
CA ILE A 378 14.14 5.63 -33.61
C ILE A 378 12.98 4.64 -33.66
N PRO A 379 13.01 3.52 -32.91
CA PRO A 379 11.90 2.59 -32.86
C PRO A 379 10.73 3.13 -32.02
N ARG A 380 9.52 2.61 -32.24
CA ARG A 380 8.28 2.94 -31.50
C ARG A 380 8.47 3.01 -29.98
N GLN A 381 9.21 2.04 -29.46
CA GLN A 381 9.50 1.88 -28.04
C GLN A 381 10.37 3.01 -27.46
N ALA A 382 11.24 3.67 -28.22
CA ALA A 382 12.08 4.73 -27.68
C ALA A 382 11.38 6.09 -27.55
N VAL A 383 10.07 6.15 -27.86
CA VAL A 383 9.26 7.38 -27.83
C VAL A 383 8.00 7.18 -26.98
N LEU A 384 7.64 8.20 -26.21
CA LEU A 384 6.45 8.20 -25.35
C LEU A 384 5.51 9.34 -25.74
N LYS A 385 4.33 8.99 -26.24
CA LYS A 385 3.23 9.93 -26.45
C LYS A 385 2.56 10.24 -25.10
N PRO A 386 2.18 11.51 -24.83
CA PRO A 386 1.44 11.88 -23.61
C PRO A 386 0.25 10.97 -23.29
N ALA A 387 -0.59 10.68 -24.28
CA ALA A 387 -1.74 9.79 -24.17
C ALA A 387 -1.39 8.34 -23.75
N HIS A 388 -0.13 7.92 -23.92
CA HIS A 388 0.32 6.57 -23.57
C HIS A 388 0.77 6.47 -22.10
N ALA A 389 0.86 7.58 -21.36
CA ALA A 389 1.36 7.63 -19.98
C ALA A 389 0.64 6.63 -19.05
N VAL A 390 -0.70 6.61 -19.11
CA VAL A 390 -1.57 5.77 -18.26
C VAL A 390 -1.23 4.27 -18.37
N TYR A 391 -0.87 3.82 -19.56
CA TYR A 391 -0.53 2.41 -19.82
C TYR A 391 0.96 2.12 -19.66
N ARG A 392 1.80 3.08 -20.04
CA ARG A 392 3.24 2.85 -20.17
C ARG A 392 4.02 3.16 -18.91
N LEU A 393 3.63 4.18 -18.15
CA LEU A 393 4.32 4.63 -16.93
C LEU A 393 3.83 3.90 -15.67
N GLN A 394 3.29 2.70 -15.84
CA GLN A 394 2.88 1.86 -14.71
C GLN A 394 4.11 1.31 -13.98
N ASN A 395 3.98 1.11 -12.67
CA ASN A 395 5.00 0.47 -11.82
C ASN A 395 6.36 1.20 -11.76
N GLN A 396 6.38 2.50 -12.09
CA GLN A 396 7.56 3.31 -11.87
C GLN A 396 7.81 3.54 -10.38
N HIS A 397 9.06 3.42 -9.96
CA HIS A 397 9.50 3.68 -8.60
C HIS A 397 9.87 5.14 -8.43
N PHE A 398 9.47 5.70 -7.30
CA PHE A 398 9.76 7.08 -6.91
C PHE A 398 10.31 7.13 -5.50
N ALA A 399 11.24 8.05 -5.26
CA ALA A 399 11.75 8.41 -3.95
C ALA A 399 11.63 9.92 -3.73
N LEU A 400 11.69 10.35 -2.46
CA LEU A 400 11.74 11.77 -2.15
C LEU A 400 12.98 12.42 -2.75
N GLY A 401 12.82 13.63 -3.27
CA GLY A 401 13.87 14.36 -3.99
C GLY A 401 14.07 13.92 -5.44
N ASP A 402 13.34 12.90 -5.92
CA ASP A 402 13.42 12.53 -7.32
C ASP A 402 12.87 13.65 -8.20
N ARG A 403 13.58 13.87 -9.30
CA ARG A 403 13.18 14.79 -10.35
C ARG A 403 12.17 14.11 -11.26
N VAL A 404 11.07 14.79 -11.54
CA VAL A 404 10.00 14.28 -12.41
C VAL A 404 9.60 15.29 -13.46
N THR A 405 9.04 14.81 -14.57
CA THR A 405 8.36 15.64 -15.57
C THR A 405 6.92 15.18 -15.76
N MET A 406 5.99 16.12 -15.92
CA MET A 406 4.61 15.82 -16.28
C MET A 406 4.55 15.33 -17.73
N VAL A 407 4.01 14.13 -17.92
CA VAL A 407 3.87 13.50 -19.26
C VAL A 407 2.43 13.49 -19.72
N GLN A 408 1.47 13.35 -18.79
CA GLN A 408 0.06 13.35 -19.15
C GLN A 408 -0.37 14.74 -19.67
N ASP A 409 -1.08 14.76 -20.79
CA ASP A 409 -1.58 15.98 -21.44
C ASP A 409 -2.96 16.42 -20.93
N SER A 410 -3.65 15.55 -20.18
CA SER A 410 -4.90 15.86 -19.48
C SER A 410 -4.65 16.12 -17.99
N GLY A 411 -5.27 17.16 -17.43
CA GLY A 411 -5.22 17.45 -15.99
C GLY A 411 -4.97 18.92 -15.69
N GLY A 412 -4.65 19.24 -14.43
CA GLY A 412 -4.38 20.62 -13.99
C GLY A 412 -2.93 21.07 -14.15
N VAL A 413 -1.99 20.15 -14.34
CA VAL A 413 -0.55 20.45 -14.47
C VAL A 413 -0.18 20.57 -15.95
N PRO A 414 0.52 21.63 -16.39
CA PRO A 414 0.91 21.75 -17.79
C PRO A 414 1.90 20.67 -18.23
N LEU A 415 1.79 20.25 -19.50
CA LEU A 415 2.65 19.24 -20.11
C LEU A 415 4.13 19.66 -20.06
N SER A 416 5.03 18.71 -19.82
CA SER A 416 6.50 18.88 -19.79
C SER A 416 7.05 19.78 -18.69
N VAL A 417 6.19 20.27 -17.79
CA VAL A 417 6.66 20.97 -16.59
C VAL A 417 7.40 19.97 -15.71
N LYS A 418 8.53 20.39 -15.17
CA LYS A 418 9.38 19.60 -14.30
C LYS A 418 9.15 19.99 -12.85
N GLY A 419 9.36 19.03 -11.95
CA GLY A 419 9.17 19.20 -10.52
C GLY A 419 9.99 18.23 -9.72
N VAL A 420 9.93 18.37 -8.40
CA VAL A 420 10.61 17.50 -7.43
C VAL A 420 9.56 16.82 -6.56
N VAL A 421 9.71 15.52 -6.36
CA VAL A 421 8.85 14.73 -5.47
C VAL A 421 9.17 15.09 -4.02
N ILE A 422 8.20 15.72 -3.34
CA ILE A 422 8.33 16.12 -1.94
C ILE A 422 7.52 15.24 -0.99
N GLY A 423 6.62 14.41 -1.51
CA GLY A 423 5.82 13.49 -0.72
C GLY A 423 5.39 12.24 -1.48
N LEU A 424 5.32 11.11 -0.80
CA LEU A 424 4.86 9.83 -1.34
C LEU A 424 3.71 9.30 -0.50
N ASN A 425 2.59 9.05 -1.16
CA ASN A 425 1.39 8.43 -0.61
C ASN A 425 1.19 7.03 -1.22
N ALA A 426 0.16 6.29 -0.80
CA ALA A 426 -0.11 4.93 -1.27
C ALA A 426 -0.37 4.80 -2.79
N LYS A 427 -0.97 5.83 -3.40
CA LYS A 427 -1.38 5.81 -4.82
C LYS A 427 -0.96 7.07 -5.60
N SER A 428 -0.40 8.05 -4.92
CA SER A 428 -0.09 9.36 -5.47
C SER A 428 1.19 9.91 -4.85
N MET A 429 1.73 10.96 -5.44
CA MET A 429 2.86 11.71 -4.92
C MET A 429 2.56 13.20 -4.93
N ASP A 430 3.15 13.90 -3.98
CA ASP A 430 3.12 15.34 -3.89
C ASP A 430 4.38 15.88 -4.58
N VAL A 431 4.19 16.75 -5.57
CA VAL A 431 5.26 17.32 -6.40
C VAL A 431 5.22 18.83 -6.28
N VAL A 432 6.40 19.44 -6.10
CA VAL A 432 6.60 20.89 -6.24
C VAL A 432 7.17 21.15 -7.61
N TRP A 433 6.46 21.96 -8.40
CA TRP A 433 6.80 22.28 -9.77
C TRP A 433 7.72 23.49 -9.87
N ASP A 434 8.58 23.50 -10.88
CA ASP A 434 9.53 24.58 -11.14
C ASP A 434 8.89 25.90 -11.54
N VAL A 435 7.66 25.85 -12.05
CA VAL A 435 6.95 27.01 -12.59
C VAL A 435 5.56 27.04 -11.94
N PRO A 436 5.08 28.22 -11.51
CA PRO A 436 3.73 28.36 -10.98
C PRO A 436 2.68 28.15 -12.09
N PHE A 437 1.55 27.55 -11.74
CA PHE A 437 0.43 27.29 -12.66
C PHE A 437 -0.91 27.42 -11.93
N MET A 438 -1.97 27.73 -12.67
CA MET A 438 -3.27 28.14 -12.12
C MET A 438 -3.90 27.14 -11.13
N SER A 439 -3.71 25.84 -11.36
CA SER A 439 -4.25 24.79 -10.50
C SER A 439 -3.32 24.37 -9.35
N GLY A 440 -2.17 25.03 -9.20
CA GLY A 440 -1.21 24.71 -8.14
C GLY A 440 -1.71 25.15 -6.76
N VAL A 441 -1.38 24.35 -5.75
CA VAL A 441 -1.74 24.54 -4.34
C VAL A 441 -0.49 24.63 -3.48
N THR A 442 -0.62 25.08 -2.23
CA THR A 442 0.51 25.18 -1.29
C THR A 442 0.84 23.86 -0.57
N LEU A 443 0.09 22.79 -0.85
CA LEU A 443 0.21 21.47 -0.22
C LEU A 443 0.24 21.53 1.32
N GLY A 444 -0.57 22.42 1.92
CA GLY A 444 -0.56 22.63 3.38
C GLY A 444 0.44 23.70 3.84
N ASP A 445 0.65 24.75 3.03
CA ASP A 445 1.62 25.83 3.31
C ASP A 445 3.08 25.34 3.36
N ARG A 446 3.38 24.27 2.64
CA ARG A 446 4.74 23.70 2.50
C ARG A 446 5.49 24.27 1.31
N CYS A 447 4.75 24.66 0.28
CA CYS A 447 5.28 25.28 -0.93
C CYS A 447 4.56 26.61 -1.21
N SER A 448 5.18 27.44 -2.04
CA SER A 448 4.57 28.69 -2.49
C SER A 448 3.26 28.46 -3.26
N GLN A 449 2.39 29.47 -3.28
CA GLN A 449 1.11 29.38 -3.97
C GLN A 449 1.33 29.10 -5.45
N TYR A 450 0.43 28.30 -6.05
CA TYR A 450 0.49 27.90 -7.46
C TYR A 450 1.64 26.95 -7.84
N ARG A 451 2.39 26.39 -6.88
CA ARG A 451 3.52 25.48 -7.19
C ARG A 451 3.34 24.00 -6.89
N GLY A 452 2.53 23.63 -5.90
CA GLY A 452 2.39 22.22 -5.51
C GLY A 452 1.22 21.54 -6.21
N SER A 453 1.31 20.24 -6.46
CA SER A 453 0.12 19.40 -6.69
C SER A 453 0.35 17.94 -6.30
N THR A 454 -0.76 17.25 -6.04
CA THR A 454 -0.77 15.80 -5.84
C THR A 454 -1.15 15.12 -7.15
N VAL A 455 -0.31 14.21 -7.64
CA VAL A 455 -0.47 13.53 -8.94
C VAL A 455 -0.29 12.02 -8.81
N GLU A 456 -0.89 11.24 -9.71
CA GLU A 456 -0.71 9.78 -9.72
C GLU A 456 0.66 9.38 -10.30
N PHE A 457 1.15 8.20 -9.93
CA PHE A 457 2.47 7.68 -10.35
C PHE A 457 2.63 7.54 -11.86
N ASN A 458 1.57 7.21 -12.58
CA ASN A 458 1.56 7.00 -14.04
C ASN A 458 1.46 8.30 -14.85
N THR A 459 1.33 9.46 -14.21
CA THR A 459 1.21 10.77 -14.90
C THR A 459 2.57 11.39 -15.20
N CYS A 460 3.59 11.00 -14.44
CA CYS A 460 4.91 11.61 -14.44
C CYS A 460 6.00 10.59 -14.82
N LEU A 461 7.08 11.10 -15.40
CA LEU A 461 8.28 10.32 -15.70
C LEU A 461 9.40 10.72 -14.73
N ASN A 462 9.93 9.75 -13.99
CA ASN A 462 11.09 9.90 -13.12
C ASN A 462 12.38 10.09 -13.94
N LEU A 463 12.98 11.27 -13.84
CA LEU A 463 14.20 11.68 -14.52
C LEU A 463 15.48 11.38 -13.72
N THR A 464 15.38 11.29 -12.39
CA THR A 464 16.53 10.97 -11.51
C THR A 464 16.85 9.48 -11.52
N ASN A 465 15.83 8.62 -11.55
CA ASN A 465 15.98 7.18 -11.69
C ASN A 465 15.29 6.69 -12.97
N PRO A 466 16.00 6.74 -14.13
CA PRO A 466 15.45 6.34 -15.42
C PRO A 466 15.11 4.84 -15.46
N GLN A 467 13.81 4.52 -15.59
CA GLN A 467 13.31 3.13 -15.59
C GLN A 467 12.72 2.69 -16.93
N PHE A 468 12.52 3.62 -17.87
CA PHE A 468 11.98 3.33 -19.21
C PHE A 468 13.00 3.61 -20.31
N VAL A 469 14.29 3.64 -19.98
CA VAL A 469 15.35 3.85 -20.96
C VAL A 469 15.29 2.73 -21.99
N THR A 470 15.24 3.13 -23.25
CA THR A 470 15.15 2.20 -24.38
C THR A 470 16.27 2.47 -25.36
N SER A 471 16.86 1.42 -25.93
CA SER A 471 17.86 1.57 -26.98
C SER A 471 17.25 2.22 -28.22
N THR A 472 18.02 3.09 -28.86
CA THR A 472 17.67 3.67 -30.17
C THR A 472 17.93 2.69 -31.31
N ASN A 473 18.61 1.56 -31.07
CA ASN A 473 18.81 0.52 -32.08
C ASN A 473 17.51 -0.30 -32.25
N PRO A 474 16.91 -0.33 -33.45
CA PRO A 474 15.68 -1.10 -33.70
C PRO A 474 15.81 -2.61 -33.47
N LYS A 475 17.03 -3.16 -33.53
CA LYS A 475 17.31 -4.60 -33.32
C LYS A 475 17.58 -4.96 -31.86
N ALA A 476 17.64 -3.97 -30.96
CA ALA A 476 17.86 -4.25 -29.55
C ALA A 476 16.64 -4.96 -28.95
N PRO A 477 16.85 -5.92 -28.03
CA PRO A 477 15.74 -6.57 -27.35
C PRO A 477 14.90 -5.54 -26.58
N PRO A 478 13.58 -5.75 -26.48
CA PRO A 478 12.70 -4.87 -25.74
C PRO A 478 13.14 -4.76 -24.28
N PRO A 479 13.06 -3.56 -23.67
CA PRO A 479 13.48 -3.37 -22.28
C PRO A 479 12.60 -4.19 -21.35
N VAL A 480 13.24 -4.96 -20.44
CA VAL A 480 12.52 -5.73 -19.42
C VAL A 480 11.88 -4.76 -18.43
N ARG A 481 10.54 -4.74 -18.39
CA ARG A 481 9.80 -3.88 -17.46
C ARG A 481 9.63 -4.53 -16.10
N ASN A 482 9.67 -3.70 -15.06
CA ASN A 482 9.29 -4.12 -13.72
C ASN A 482 7.79 -4.44 -13.67
N GLY A 483 7.45 -5.72 -13.69
CA GLY A 483 6.08 -6.21 -13.51
C GLY A 483 5.55 -6.07 -12.08
N VAL A 484 6.43 -5.72 -11.13
CA VAL A 484 6.06 -5.58 -9.72
C VAL A 484 5.42 -4.21 -9.49
N PRO A 485 4.17 -4.14 -8.98
CA PRO A 485 3.52 -2.88 -8.65
C PRO A 485 4.36 -2.05 -7.68
N PHE A 486 4.53 -0.77 -7.99
CA PHE A 486 5.17 0.16 -7.06
C PHE A 486 4.29 0.33 -5.83
N LYS A 487 4.75 -0.22 -4.71
CA LYS A 487 4.15 -0.06 -3.40
C LYS A 487 5.15 0.74 -2.55
N PRO A 488 5.08 2.08 -2.56
CA PRO A 488 5.99 2.89 -1.76
C PRO A 488 5.94 2.39 -0.32
N ARG A 489 7.11 2.05 0.22
CA ARG A 489 7.22 1.54 1.59
C ARG A 489 7.23 2.72 2.54
N PHE A 490 6.41 2.66 3.59
CA PHE A 490 6.25 3.75 4.54
C PHE A 490 6.97 3.42 5.85
N GLY A 491 8.03 4.19 6.14
CA GLY A 491 8.80 4.07 7.37
C GLY A 491 9.92 3.01 7.32
N PRO A 492 10.83 3.03 8.30
CA PRO A 492 11.87 2.01 8.42
C PRO A 492 11.23 0.63 8.68
N HIS A 493 11.86 -0.41 8.16
CA HIS A 493 11.63 -1.79 8.59
C HIS A 493 12.98 -2.37 9.02
N PRO A 494 13.01 -3.23 10.04
CA PRO A 494 14.22 -4.01 10.31
C PRO A 494 14.57 -4.84 9.07
N ALA A 495 15.85 -4.89 8.72
CA ALA A 495 16.36 -5.54 7.50
C ALA A 495 16.16 -7.06 7.43
N ILE A 496 15.47 -7.66 8.41
CA ILE A 496 15.36 -9.11 8.59
C ILE A 496 13.88 -9.46 8.71
N ASN A 497 13.28 -9.94 7.63
CA ASN A 497 12.04 -10.71 7.73
C ASN A 497 12.43 -12.14 8.17
N PRO A 498 11.94 -12.66 9.31
CA PRO A 498 12.11 -14.08 9.60
C PRO A 498 11.35 -14.90 8.54
N SER A 499 11.93 -16.03 8.14
CA SER A 499 11.32 -16.96 7.18
C SER A 499 9.93 -17.41 7.65
N PRO A 500 8.99 -17.72 6.73
CA PRO A 500 7.66 -18.20 7.09
C PRO A 500 7.75 -19.40 8.05
N GLY A 501 7.24 -19.23 9.27
CA GLY A 501 7.27 -20.27 10.32
C GLY A 501 8.07 -19.90 11.58
N GLN A 502 8.90 -18.84 11.56
CA GLN A 502 9.51 -18.32 12.79
C GLN A 502 8.78 -17.09 13.32
N MET A 503 8.41 -17.14 14.61
CA MET A 503 7.85 -15.98 15.31
C MET A 503 8.90 -14.86 15.40
N SER A 504 8.48 -13.63 15.10
CA SER A 504 9.30 -12.43 15.29
C SER A 504 9.73 -12.31 16.75
N ALA A 505 11.03 -12.16 17.00
CA ALA A 505 11.57 -11.97 18.34
C ALA A 505 11.18 -10.57 18.88
N ALA A 506 10.03 -10.48 19.54
CA ALA A 506 9.70 -9.38 20.43
C ALA A 506 10.29 -9.65 21.83
N GLY A 507 10.85 -8.63 22.46
CA GLY A 507 11.76 -8.73 23.61
C GLY A 507 11.22 -9.27 24.94
N PHE A 508 12.14 -9.31 25.90
CA PHE A 508 12.00 -9.58 27.34
C PHE A 508 11.14 -10.81 27.70
N ARG A 509 11.77 -11.99 27.63
CA ARG A 509 11.32 -13.12 28.46
C ARG A 509 11.98 -12.97 29.83
N PRO A 510 11.24 -13.02 30.96
CA PRO A 510 11.82 -13.51 32.20
C PRO A 510 12.35 -14.92 31.88
N ALA A 511 13.56 -15.25 32.30
CA ALA A 511 14.19 -16.53 32.02
C ALA A 511 13.21 -17.69 32.27
N GLN A 512 12.91 -18.48 31.25
CA GLN A 512 12.17 -19.73 31.43
C GLN A 512 13.02 -20.66 32.29
N SER A 513 12.44 -21.15 33.39
CA SER A 513 13.02 -22.20 34.22
C SER A 513 13.15 -23.48 33.38
N SER A 514 14.30 -23.68 32.76
CA SER A 514 14.65 -24.94 32.11
C SER A 514 15.00 -25.95 33.19
N ASN A 515 14.08 -26.87 33.41
CA ASN A 515 14.29 -28.05 34.23
C ASN A 515 15.19 -29.03 33.46
N GLN A 516 16.51 -28.78 33.42
CA GLN A 516 17.60 -29.73 33.17
C GLN A 516 18.95 -29.14 33.65
N PRO A 517 19.78 -29.87 34.42
CA PRO A 517 21.00 -29.33 35.01
C PRO A 517 22.20 -29.49 34.06
N ALA A 518 22.80 -28.37 33.65
CA ALA A 518 24.17 -28.31 33.14
C ALA A 518 25.06 -27.63 34.20
N PRO A 519 26.24 -28.18 34.54
CA PRO A 519 27.05 -27.66 35.64
C PRO A 519 27.88 -26.46 35.18
N ILE A 520 27.56 -25.26 35.68
CA ILE A 520 28.40 -24.07 35.52
C ILE A 520 29.27 -23.93 36.76
N HIS A 521 30.59 -24.00 36.57
CA HIS A 521 31.60 -23.81 37.61
C HIS A 521 31.75 -22.31 37.90
N ILE A 522 31.12 -21.82 38.97
CA ILE A 522 31.27 -20.44 39.44
C ILE A 522 32.37 -20.41 40.51
N MET A 523 33.43 -19.65 40.24
CA MET A 523 34.44 -19.30 41.25
C MET A 523 33.77 -18.54 42.39
N ALA A 524 33.75 -19.14 43.57
CA ALA A 524 33.23 -18.51 44.78
C ALA A 524 34.29 -17.60 45.40
N ASN A 525 33.92 -16.32 45.55
CA ASN A 525 34.59 -15.30 46.35
C ASN A 525 34.66 -15.75 47.84
N PRO A 526 35.80 -15.64 48.56
CA PRO A 526 36.02 -16.32 49.85
C PRO A 526 35.37 -15.67 51.08
N ASN A 527 34.47 -14.68 50.94
CA ASN A 527 33.97 -13.90 52.08
C ASN A 527 32.44 -13.91 52.21
N ARG A 528 31.88 -15.02 52.71
CA ARG A 528 30.70 -15.00 53.61
C ARG A 528 30.42 -16.39 54.16
N GLY A 529 30.65 -16.55 55.46
CA GLY A 529 30.43 -17.81 56.17
C GLY A 529 28.96 -18.10 56.50
N GLY A 530 28.72 -19.33 56.94
CA GLY A 530 27.68 -19.64 57.93
C GLY A 530 26.68 -20.74 57.57
N ARG A 531 26.94 -21.94 58.10
CA ARG A 531 25.99 -22.98 58.57
C ARG A 531 25.25 -23.91 57.58
N GLY A 532 25.80 -25.13 57.49
CA GLY A 532 25.13 -26.45 57.70
C GLY A 532 24.15 -26.97 56.63
N GLY A 533 24.11 -28.24 56.22
CA GLY A 533 24.82 -29.48 56.58
C GLY A 533 24.18 -30.69 55.86
N TYR A 534 24.93 -31.81 55.78
CA TYR A 534 24.58 -33.21 55.37
C TYR A 534 24.20 -33.47 53.89
N VAL A 535 24.91 -34.22 53.02
CA VAL A 535 25.72 -35.48 52.99
C VAL A 535 24.93 -36.79 52.76
N ASN A 536 25.08 -37.36 51.55
CA ASN A 536 25.31 -38.78 51.15
C ASN A 536 24.75 -39.01 49.71
N GLY A 537 25.41 -39.61 48.71
CA GLY A 537 26.69 -40.32 48.61
C GLY A 537 26.56 -41.50 47.61
N ARG A 538 27.62 -41.74 46.82
CA ARG A 538 27.95 -42.89 45.92
C ARG A 538 27.40 -42.83 44.48
N GLY A 539 28.18 -42.94 43.40
CA GLY A 539 29.62 -43.24 43.19
C GLY A 539 29.78 -44.14 41.96
N GLY A 540 30.45 -43.69 40.90
CA GLY A 540 31.67 -44.38 40.40
C GLY A 540 31.60 -44.78 38.91
N PRO A 541 32.73 -45.05 38.24
CA PRO A 541 33.19 -44.30 37.06
C PRO A 541 33.45 -45.13 35.77
N PRO A 542 33.86 -44.49 34.63
CA PRO A 542 33.93 -45.04 33.27
C PRO A 542 35.40 -45.43 32.89
N PRO A 543 35.81 -45.81 31.63
CA PRO A 543 35.97 -44.87 30.49
C PRO A 543 35.94 -45.45 29.04
N GLN A 544 35.77 -44.53 28.05
CA GLN A 544 36.38 -44.32 26.69
C GLN A 544 37.24 -45.40 25.96
N PRO A 545 37.70 -45.18 24.69
CA PRO A 545 37.05 -44.68 23.46
C PRO A 545 37.55 -45.41 22.17
N GLY A 546 37.05 -45.06 20.97
CA GLY A 546 37.79 -45.25 19.70
C GLY A 546 36.98 -45.77 18.50
N PRO A 547 37.40 -45.48 17.25
CA PRO A 547 36.51 -44.83 16.28
C PRO A 547 36.36 -45.56 14.93
N SER A 548 35.61 -44.91 14.02
CA SER A 548 35.82 -44.80 12.56
C SER A 548 34.96 -45.60 11.56
N ALA A 549 34.51 -44.80 10.58
CA ALA A 549 34.42 -45.05 9.13
C ALA A 549 33.16 -45.69 8.51
N ALA A 550 32.84 -45.10 7.36
CA ALA A 550 31.71 -45.31 6.48
C ALA A 550 31.82 -46.59 5.64
N ALA A 551 30.69 -47.05 5.09
CA ALA A 551 30.48 -47.31 3.66
C ALA A 551 29.29 -48.28 3.39
N VAL A 552 28.45 -47.88 2.42
CA VAL A 552 28.05 -48.68 1.24
C VAL A 552 26.94 -49.76 1.38
N ILE A 553 25.84 -49.47 0.64
CA ILE A 553 25.04 -50.29 -0.30
C ILE A 553 24.48 -51.66 0.16
N GLY A 554 23.17 -51.83 -0.03
CA GLY A 554 22.56 -53.17 -0.07
C GLY A 554 21.09 -53.18 -0.46
N ASN A 555 20.83 -53.56 -1.70
CA ASN A 555 19.54 -53.85 -2.33
C ASN A 555 18.76 -54.98 -1.62
N GLY A 556 17.44 -55.03 -1.83
CA GLY A 556 16.74 -56.32 -1.93
C GLY A 556 15.43 -56.48 -1.17
N THR A 557 14.34 -56.23 -1.89
CA THR A 557 13.18 -57.14 -2.08
C THR A 557 12.47 -57.82 -0.91
N HIS A 558 11.14 -57.77 -1.03
CA HIS A 558 10.10 -58.78 -0.75
C HIS A 558 8.98 -58.42 0.24
N VAL A 559 7.79 -58.47 -0.36
CA VAL A 559 6.41 -58.22 0.05
C VAL A 559 5.86 -59.45 0.85
N PRO A 560 4.56 -59.51 1.18
CA PRO A 560 3.83 -59.34 2.46
C PRO A 560 3.46 -60.75 3.03
N PRO A 561 2.30 -61.09 3.67
CA PRO A 561 1.10 -60.35 4.12
C PRO A 561 0.58 -60.75 5.52
N VAL A 562 -0.56 -60.14 5.95
CA VAL A 562 -1.83 -60.84 6.26
C VAL A 562 -2.68 -60.08 7.28
N ASN A 563 -3.91 -59.76 6.82
CA ASN A 563 -5.22 -59.66 7.47
C ASN A 563 -5.38 -59.33 8.97
N GLY A 564 -6.33 -58.43 9.22
CA GLY A 564 -7.10 -58.42 10.46
C GLY A 564 -8.21 -57.37 10.48
N ARG A 565 -9.37 -57.69 9.88
CA ARG A 565 -10.64 -56.97 10.05
C ARG A 565 -11.06 -56.90 11.53
N GLY A 566 -11.71 -55.82 11.95
CA GLY A 566 -12.60 -55.87 13.12
C GLY A 566 -12.91 -54.54 13.80
N PHE A 567 -13.93 -53.82 13.32
CA PHE A 567 -14.87 -53.08 14.20
C PHE A 567 -15.82 -54.11 14.86
N PRO A 568 -16.65 -53.81 15.91
CA PRO A 568 -17.11 -52.50 16.39
C PRO A 568 -17.31 -52.34 17.94
N ARG A 569 -17.75 -51.12 18.33
CA ARG A 569 -18.86 -50.82 19.29
C ARG A 569 -18.54 -50.36 20.74
N GLY A 570 -19.13 -49.19 21.08
CA GLY A 570 -19.57 -48.74 22.43
C GLY A 570 -18.54 -47.94 23.22
N GLY A 571 -18.81 -46.84 23.92
CA GLY A 571 -20.03 -46.07 24.20
C GLY A 571 -19.80 -45.16 25.43
N ARG A 572 -20.54 -44.04 25.49
CA ARG A 572 -20.99 -43.29 26.70
C ARG A 572 -20.05 -42.27 27.40
N GLY A 573 -20.65 -41.09 27.66
CA GLY A 573 -20.24 -40.05 28.62
C GLY A 573 -19.77 -38.76 27.92
N GLY A 574 -20.45 -37.61 27.90
CA GLY A 574 -21.44 -37.04 28.82
C GLY A 574 -20.76 -36.02 29.74
N PHE A 575 -20.67 -34.74 29.35
CA PHE A 575 -20.44 -33.63 30.29
C PHE A 575 -20.85 -32.28 29.67
N VAL A 576 -21.67 -31.54 30.42
CA VAL A 576 -22.13 -30.15 30.21
C VAL A 576 -21.29 -29.24 31.10
N PRO A 577 -20.96 -28.01 30.68
CA PRO A 577 -21.44 -26.82 31.39
C PRO A 577 -21.80 -25.70 30.38
N GLY A 578 -22.69 -24.74 30.62
CA GLY A 578 -23.18 -24.15 31.86
C GLY A 578 -23.36 -22.64 31.57
N PHE A 579 -24.61 -22.20 31.51
CA PHE A 579 -25.04 -20.83 31.21
C PHE A 579 -24.77 -19.83 32.34
N ARG A 580 -24.35 -18.60 31.98
CA ARG A 580 -24.58 -17.29 32.64
C ARG A 580 -24.11 -16.23 31.63
N GLY A 581 -24.81 -15.20 31.19
CA GLY A 581 -26.10 -14.61 31.49
C GLY A 581 -26.03 -13.14 31.05
N GLY A 582 -27.10 -12.56 30.48
CA GLY A 582 -27.31 -11.11 30.51
C GLY A 582 -27.68 -10.38 29.20
N ARG A 583 -28.97 -9.96 29.16
CA ARG A 583 -29.57 -8.80 28.47
C ARG A 583 -29.74 -8.92 26.95
N GLY A 584 -30.94 -8.97 26.36
CA GLY A 584 -32.23 -8.40 26.76
C GLY A 584 -32.65 -7.42 25.66
N PHE A 585 -33.29 -7.92 24.59
CA PHE A 585 -33.72 -7.16 23.42
C PHE A 585 -35.22 -7.43 23.22
N ILE A 586 -36.04 -6.39 23.24
CA ILE A 586 -37.46 -6.45 22.86
C ILE A 586 -37.66 -5.43 21.73
N PRO A 587 -38.26 -5.83 20.59
CA PRO A 587 -38.54 -4.96 19.46
C PRO A 587 -39.92 -4.32 19.59
N ASN A 588 -40.09 -3.09 19.11
CA ASN A 588 -41.39 -2.59 18.66
C ASN A 588 -41.17 -1.61 17.52
N GLY A 589 -41.82 -1.89 16.39
CA GLY A 589 -42.12 -0.89 15.37
C GLY A 589 -43.49 -0.29 15.64
N ASP A 590 -43.69 0.98 15.30
CA ASP A 590 -44.75 1.36 14.38
C ASP A 590 -44.59 2.81 13.87
N ARG A 591 -45.29 3.05 12.77
CA ARG A 591 -45.26 4.19 11.85
C ARG A 591 -45.74 5.52 12.46
N GLY A 592 -45.23 6.63 11.93
CA GLY A 592 -45.83 7.96 12.09
C GLY A 592 -45.27 9.02 11.14
N ARG A 593 -46.06 9.43 10.15
CA ARG A 593 -45.83 10.55 9.22
C ARG A 593 -45.83 11.91 9.96
N GLY A 594 -45.04 12.89 9.50
CA GLY A 594 -45.33 14.31 9.76
C GLY A 594 -44.15 15.30 9.71
N ALA A 595 -43.99 15.95 8.55
CA ALA A 595 -43.56 17.35 8.30
C ALA A 595 -42.21 17.94 8.82
N PRO A 596 -41.44 18.65 7.95
CA PRO A 596 -40.38 19.57 8.35
C PRO A 596 -40.82 21.05 8.36
N ARG A 597 -40.57 21.78 9.46
CA ARG A 597 -40.41 23.26 9.51
C ARG A 597 -39.03 23.58 8.90
N GLY A 598 -38.79 24.46 7.92
CA GLY A 598 -39.14 25.88 7.74
C GLY A 598 -38.03 26.77 8.36
N GLY A 599 -37.33 27.70 7.71
CA GLY A 599 -37.29 28.23 6.33
C GLY A 599 -36.30 29.42 6.21
N PHE A 600 -36.10 29.92 4.97
CA PHE A 600 -35.52 31.21 4.49
C PHE A 600 -33.99 31.49 4.69
N ARG A 601 -33.21 32.09 3.76
CA ARG A 601 -33.46 33.02 2.62
C ARG A 601 -32.62 32.73 1.37
N GLY A 602 -33.17 33.07 0.20
CA GLY A 602 -32.51 33.10 -1.12
C GLY A 602 -32.10 34.49 -1.64
N ARG A 603 -31.18 34.50 -2.61
CA ARG A 603 -30.82 35.50 -3.65
C ARG A 603 -29.82 34.77 -4.57
N GLY A 604 -29.81 34.79 -5.90
CA GLY A 604 -30.63 35.35 -6.98
C GLY A 604 -30.07 34.78 -8.29
N ARG A 605 -30.94 34.53 -9.28
CA ARG A 605 -30.60 33.99 -10.61
C ARG A 605 -29.85 35.01 -11.47
N GLY A 606 -28.85 34.57 -12.22
CA GLY A 606 -28.33 35.21 -13.42
C GLY A 606 -28.27 34.18 -14.54
N SER A 607 -29.14 34.34 -15.55
CA SER A 607 -29.26 33.51 -16.74
C SER A 607 -28.30 34.03 -17.81
N PHE A 608 -27.49 33.16 -18.43
CA PHE A 608 -26.77 33.47 -19.67
C PHE A 608 -27.25 32.54 -20.78
N ALA A 609 -27.59 33.18 -21.91
CA ALA A 609 -28.17 32.59 -23.10
C ALA A 609 -27.14 31.83 -23.96
N ALA A 610 -27.61 30.83 -24.69
CA ALA A 610 -26.85 30.10 -25.71
C ALA A 610 -26.84 30.89 -27.04
N PRO A 611 -25.74 30.86 -27.83
CA PRO A 611 -25.73 31.44 -29.16
C PRO A 611 -26.28 30.46 -30.21
N LEU A 612 -27.04 31.02 -31.17
CA LEU A 612 -27.51 30.38 -32.39
C LEU A 612 -26.41 30.37 -33.47
N PRO A 613 -26.51 29.49 -34.48
CA PRO A 613 -25.45 29.22 -35.44
C PRO A 613 -25.43 30.23 -36.60
N SER A 614 -24.23 30.42 -37.14
CA SER A 614 -23.93 30.98 -38.46
C SER A 614 -22.84 30.14 -39.09
#